data_AF-A0A502CJR2-F1
#
_entry.id   AF-A0A502CJR2-F1
#
_cell.length_a   1.000
_cell.length_b   1.000
_cell.length_c   1.000
_cell.angle_alpha   90.00
_cell.angle_beta   90.00
_cell.angle_gamma   90.00
#
_symmetry.space_group_name_H-M   'P 1'
#
loop_
_entity.id
_entity.type
_entity.pdbx_description
1 polymer ?
#
loop_
_entity_poly.entity_id
_entity_poly.type
_entity_poly.pdbx_seq_one_letter_code
_entity_poly.pdbx_strand_id
1 'polypeptide(L)'
;MEINGLPAHVLLVHLVVVLLPLTSVAAVVASAWPAAQRKLTFLVPLGAVIGAAAVPITTRAGNDLAHKLGNPPFIQRHQNFGTQVLPWAVALAVTTLAQWFYLRRGSATLPRLVLALLVAASAIGTATIVVLTGDSGAQAVWGSK
;
A
#
# COMPACT_ATOMS: atom_id res chain seq x y z
N MET A 1 19.09 -8.62 4.08
CA MET A 1 19.28 -7.25 4.63
C MET A 1 19.04 -7.27 6.13
N GLU A 2 19.93 -6.64 6.90
CA GLU A 2 19.80 -6.47 8.36
C GLU A 2 20.06 -5.01 8.74
N ILE A 3 19.44 -4.56 9.83
CA ILE A 3 19.66 -3.24 10.43
C ILE A 3 19.86 -3.47 11.92
N ASN A 4 21.01 -3.08 12.47
CA ASN A 4 21.36 -3.29 13.89
C ASN A 4 21.16 -4.75 14.35
N GLY A 5 21.50 -5.72 13.51
CA GLY A 5 21.37 -7.15 13.80
C GLY A 5 19.95 -7.73 13.70
N LEU A 6 18.95 -6.93 13.31
CA LEU A 6 17.58 -7.37 13.10
C LEU A 6 17.24 -7.49 11.61
N PRO A 7 16.37 -8.43 11.20
CA PRO A 7 15.91 -8.51 9.81
C PRO A 7 15.25 -7.20 9.38
N ALA A 8 15.80 -6.58 8.32
CA ALA A 8 15.32 -5.27 7.86
C ALA A 8 13.84 -5.29 7.46
N HIS A 9 13.33 -6.44 7.02
CA HIS A 9 11.92 -6.63 6.67
C HIS A 9 10.98 -6.25 7.82
N VAL A 10 11.30 -6.63 9.06
CA VAL A 10 10.45 -6.38 10.23
C VAL A 10 10.36 -4.88 10.55
N LEU A 11 11.40 -4.11 10.23
CA LEU A 11 11.36 -2.65 10.41
C LEU A 11 10.61 -1.98 9.26
N LEU A 12 10.92 -2.36 8.02
CA LEU A 12 10.36 -1.77 6.81
C LEU A 12 8.86 -2.07 6.64
N VAL A 13 8.39 -3.24 7.09
CA VAL A 13 6.97 -3.61 7.00
C VAL A 13 6.07 -2.65 7.77
N HIS A 14 6.52 -2.07 8.89
CA HIS A 14 5.74 -1.08 9.66
C HIS A 14 5.41 0.17 8.82
N LEU A 15 6.35 0.60 7.97
CA LEU A 15 6.10 1.69 7.05
C LEU A 15 4.98 1.31 6.08
N VAL A 16 5.06 0.14 5.45
CA VAL A 16 4.09 -0.31 4.43
C VAL A 16 2.71 -0.56 5.03
N VAL A 17 2.62 -1.30 6.14
CA VAL A 17 1.35 -1.72 6.78
C VAL A 17 0.62 -0.57 7.45
N VAL A 18 1.30 0.53 7.78
CA VAL A 18 0.65 1.74 8.33
C VAL A 18 0.35 2.74 7.23
N LEU A 19 1.36 3.06 6.40
CA LEU A 19 1.22 4.14 5.42
C LEU A 19 0.21 3.82 4.32
N LEU A 20 0.21 2.60 3.77
CA LEU A 20 -0.71 2.27 2.67
C LEU A 20 -2.18 2.25 3.13
N PRO A 21 -2.58 1.59 4.24
CA PRO A 21 -3.96 1.67 4.72
C PRO A 21 -4.40 3.08 5.10
N LEU A 22 -3.55 3.86 5.77
CA LEU A 22 -3.86 5.26 6.08
C LEU A 22 -4.04 6.09 4.81
N THR A 23 -3.18 5.88 3.81
CA THR A 23 -3.29 6.56 2.51
C THR A 23 -4.57 6.14 1.78
N SER A 24 -4.95 4.86 1.80
CA SER A 24 -6.21 4.37 1.22
C SER A 24 -7.42 5.07 1.83
N VAL A 25 -7.48 5.18 3.16
CA VAL A 25 -8.57 5.89 3.86
C VAL A 25 -8.57 7.37 3.49
N ALA A 26 -7.40 8.02 3.55
CA ALA A 26 -7.26 9.43 3.19
C ALA A 26 -7.65 9.71 1.73
N ALA A 27 -7.34 8.80 0.81
CA ALA A 27 -7.72 8.89 -0.60
C ALA A 27 -9.23 8.82 -0.80
N VAL A 28 -9.92 7.89 -0.13
CA VAL A 28 -11.38 7.80 -0.17
C VAL A 28 -12.03 9.05 0.43
N VAL A 29 -11.56 9.52 1.58
CA VAL A 29 -12.07 10.75 2.22
C VAL A 29 -11.85 11.96 1.31
N ALA A 30 -10.68 12.08 0.68
CA ALA A 30 -10.41 13.13 -0.28
C ALA A 30 -11.33 13.00 -1.53
N SER A 31 -11.67 11.81 -1.99
CA SER A 31 -12.59 11.65 -3.12
C SER A 31 -14.03 12.06 -2.78
N ALA A 32 -14.49 11.75 -1.56
CA ALA A 32 -15.84 12.06 -1.12
C ALA A 32 -16.02 13.52 -0.64
N TRP A 33 -14.95 14.15 -0.11
CA TRP A 33 -15.05 15.46 0.54
C TRP A 33 -14.16 16.53 -0.13
N PRO A 34 -14.75 17.41 -0.97
CA PRO A 34 -14.02 18.47 -1.69
C PRO A 34 -13.29 19.48 -0.79
N ALA A 35 -13.72 19.66 0.46
CA ALA A 35 -13.03 20.53 1.41
C ALA A 35 -11.77 19.86 1.98
N ALA A 36 -11.82 18.55 2.27
CA ALA A 36 -10.68 17.77 2.71
C ALA A 36 -9.59 17.70 1.62
N GLN A 37 -10.00 17.61 0.36
CA GLN A 37 -9.12 17.70 -0.81
C GLN A 37 -8.17 18.90 -0.78
N ARG A 38 -8.66 20.08 -0.39
CA ARG A 38 -7.83 21.30 -0.36
C ARG A 38 -6.76 21.28 0.73
N LYS A 39 -6.95 20.49 1.79
CA LYS A 39 -6.02 20.35 2.91
C LYS A 39 -5.06 19.17 2.72
N LEU A 40 -5.55 18.07 2.14
CA LEU A 40 -4.79 16.82 1.93
C LEU A 40 -4.16 16.73 0.53
N THR A 41 -4.22 17.82 -0.25
CA THR A 41 -4.07 17.84 -1.70
C THR A 41 -2.85 17.05 -2.17
N PHE A 42 -1.66 17.35 -1.63
CA PHE A 42 -0.44 16.66 -2.03
C PHE A 42 -0.06 15.47 -1.12
N LEU A 43 -0.60 15.41 0.10
CA LEU A 43 -0.21 14.40 1.09
C LEU A 43 -0.67 12.99 0.69
N VAL A 44 -1.88 12.87 0.13
CA VAL A 44 -2.40 11.57 -0.34
C VAL A 44 -1.55 10.98 -1.48
N PRO A 45 -1.35 11.67 -2.62
CA PRO A 45 -0.52 11.12 -3.68
C PRO A 45 0.95 10.93 -3.24
N LEU A 46 1.49 11.80 -2.39
CA LEU A 46 2.83 11.61 -1.83
C LEU A 46 2.91 10.31 -1.01
N GLY A 47 1.96 10.09 -0.09
CA GLY A 47 1.89 8.87 0.73
C GLY A 47 1.77 7.62 -0.13
N ALA A 48 0.97 7.67 -1.19
CA ALA A 48 0.81 6.56 -2.12
C ALA A 48 2.11 6.25 -2.89
N VAL A 49 2.82 7.27 -3.36
CA VAL A 49 4.11 7.12 -4.05
C VAL A 49 5.18 6.58 -3.11
N ILE A 50 5.30 7.12 -1.90
CA ILE A 50 6.24 6.63 -0.88
C ILE A 50 5.91 5.18 -0.53
N GLY A 51 4.64 4.86 -0.31
CA GLY A 51 4.18 3.50 -0.04
C GLY A 51 4.54 2.54 -1.18
N ALA A 52 4.22 2.89 -2.43
CA ALA A 52 4.55 2.09 -3.61
C ALA A 52 6.07 1.87 -3.77
N ALA A 53 6.88 2.89 -3.49
CA ALA A 53 8.35 2.78 -3.52
C ALA A 53 8.91 1.94 -2.36
N ALA A 54 8.26 1.96 -1.18
CA ALA A 54 8.67 1.17 -0.03
C ALA A 54 8.40 -0.34 -0.20
N VAL A 55 7.36 -0.72 -0.95
CA VAL A 55 7.01 -2.13 -1.20
C VAL A 55 8.18 -2.95 -1.75
N PRO A 56 8.83 -2.61 -2.89
CA PRO A 56 9.91 -3.43 -3.43
C PRO A 56 11.12 -3.52 -2.50
N ILE A 57 11.41 -2.47 -1.73
CA ILE A 57 12.49 -2.48 -0.73
C ILE A 57 12.17 -3.48 0.39
N THR A 58 10.92 -3.44 0.89
CA THR A 58 10.41 -4.34 1.93
C THR A 58 10.35 -5.78 1.45
N THR A 59 9.91 -6.02 0.21
CA THR A 59 9.86 -7.35 -0.42
C THR A 59 11.25 -7.95 -0.60
N ARG A 60 12.25 -7.16 -1.04
CA ARG A 60 13.64 -7.63 -1.13
C ARG A 60 14.18 -8.03 0.24
N ALA A 61 13.95 -7.20 1.26
CA ALA A 61 14.35 -7.53 2.62
C ALA A 61 13.66 -8.80 3.16
N GLY A 62 12.39 -9.02 2.80
CA GLY A 62 11.63 -10.21 3.17
C GLY A 62 12.13 -11.47 2.46
N ASN A 63 12.46 -11.36 1.17
CA ASN A 63 13.06 -12.46 0.42
C ASN A 63 14.43 -12.84 0.99
N ASP A 64 15.28 -11.88 1.35
CA ASP A 64 16.55 -12.18 2.00
C ASP A 64 16.37 -12.97 3.31
N LEU A 65 15.37 -12.60 4.11
CA LEU A 65 15.01 -13.32 5.33
C LEU A 65 14.52 -14.74 5.01
N ALA A 66 13.64 -14.89 4.02
CA ALA A 66 13.16 -16.20 3.57
C ALA A 66 14.31 -17.12 3.14
N HIS A 67 15.27 -16.62 2.37
CA HIS A 67 16.45 -17.39 1.95
C HIS A 67 17.30 -17.83 3.13
N LYS A 68 17.54 -16.95 4.13
CA LYS A 68 18.27 -17.29 5.35
C LYS A 68 17.58 -18.39 6.17
N LEU A 69 16.26 -18.45 6.11
CA LEU A 69 15.44 -19.47 6.79
C LEU A 69 15.26 -20.75 5.97
N GLY A 70 15.87 -20.85 4.77
CA GLY A 70 15.75 -22.01 3.89
C GLY A 70 14.42 -22.09 3.12
N ASN A 71 13.76 -20.94 2.89
CA ASN A 71 12.48 -20.83 2.17
C ASN A 71 11.39 -21.80 2.65
N PRO A 72 10.98 -21.71 3.93
CA PRO A 72 10.06 -22.68 4.49
C PRO A 72 8.66 -22.60 3.82
N PRO A 73 7.94 -23.72 3.67
CA PRO A 73 6.68 -23.73 2.92
C PRO A 73 5.57 -22.88 3.58
N PHE A 74 5.60 -22.70 4.90
CA PHE A 74 4.55 -21.97 5.63
C PHE A 74 4.52 -20.46 5.31
N ILE A 75 5.60 -19.86 4.77
CA ILE A 75 5.62 -18.44 4.37
C ILE A 75 5.13 -18.21 2.94
N GLN A 76 4.90 -19.26 2.15
CA GLN A 76 4.56 -19.13 0.73
C GLN A 76 3.27 -18.33 0.51
N ARG A 77 2.28 -18.50 1.40
CA ARG A 77 1.03 -17.73 1.34
C ARG A 77 1.25 -16.24 1.57
N HIS A 78 2.09 -15.89 2.55
CA HIS A 78 2.48 -14.51 2.80
C HIS A 78 3.25 -13.91 1.61
N GLN A 79 4.19 -14.65 1.02
CA GLN A 79 4.92 -14.20 -0.17
C GLN A 79 3.98 -13.96 -1.36
N ASN A 80 3.01 -14.86 -1.59
CA ASN A 80 2.04 -14.75 -2.69
C ASN A 80 1.11 -13.54 -2.55
N PHE A 81 0.73 -13.15 -1.33
CA PHE A 81 0.00 -11.90 -1.13
C PHE A 81 0.94 -10.68 -1.21
N GLY A 82 2.16 -10.79 -0.67
CA GLY A 82 3.17 -9.74 -0.72
C GLY A 82 3.51 -9.27 -2.13
N THR A 83 3.56 -10.17 -3.12
CA THR A 83 3.79 -9.81 -4.53
C THR A 83 2.65 -8.99 -5.14
N GLN A 84 1.43 -9.14 -4.62
CA GLN A 84 0.26 -8.40 -5.08
C GLN A 84 0.16 -7.00 -4.47
N VAL A 85 0.88 -6.70 -3.39
CA VAL A 85 0.84 -5.36 -2.77
C VAL A 85 1.33 -4.27 -3.72
N LEU A 86 2.40 -4.54 -4.49
CA LEU A 86 2.99 -3.56 -5.40
C LEU A 86 2.02 -3.08 -6.50
N PRO A 87 1.38 -3.94 -7.31
CA PRO A 87 0.48 -3.48 -8.36
C PRO A 87 -0.70 -2.66 -7.82
N TRP A 88 -1.24 -3.03 -6.65
CA TRP A 88 -2.30 -2.24 -5.99
C TRP A 88 -1.80 -0.89 -5.49
N ALA A 89 -0.63 -0.84 -4.85
CA ALA A 89 -0.02 0.40 -4.39
C ALA A 89 0.31 1.35 -5.56
N VAL A 90 0.78 0.82 -6.70
CA VAL A 90 1.00 1.59 -7.93
C VAL A 90 -0.32 2.12 -8.48
N ALA A 91 -1.38 1.30 -8.52
CA ALA A 91 -2.70 1.75 -8.95
C ALA A 91 -3.22 2.90 -8.06
N LEU A 92 -3.03 2.80 -6.75
CA LEU A 92 -3.39 3.86 -5.80
C LEU A 92 -2.57 5.14 -6.06
N ALA A 93 -1.26 5.02 -6.29
CA ALA A 93 -0.39 6.16 -6.59
C ALA A 93 -0.80 6.87 -7.89
N VAL A 94 -1.02 6.11 -8.96
CA VAL A 94 -1.40 6.66 -10.27
C VAL A 94 -2.77 7.35 -10.20
N THR A 95 -3.76 6.70 -9.61
CA THR A 95 -5.13 7.25 -9.54
C THR A 95 -5.21 8.50 -8.66
N THR A 96 -4.52 8.51 -7.51
CA THR A 96 -4.48 9.68 -6.63
C THR A 96 -3.70 10.85 -7.23
N LEU A 97 -2.59 10.58 -7.95
CA LEU A 97 -1.89 11.60 -8.73
C LEU A 97 -2.77 12.18 -9.83
N ALA A 98 -3.44 11.33 -10.60
CA ALA A 98 -4.35 11.76 -11.67
C ALA A 98 -5.47 12.65 -11.12
N GLN A 99 -6.10 12.23 -10.01
CA GLN A 99 -7.12 13.02 -9.32
C GLN A 99 -6.58 14.36 -8.82
N TRP A 100 -5.38 14.38 -8.24
CA TRP A 100 -4.74 15.61 -7.78
C TRP A 100 -4.46 16.61 -8.91
N PHE A 101 -3.88 16.16 -10.01
CA PHE A 101 -3.62 17.00 -11.18
C PHE A 101 -4.92 17.50 -11.82
N TYR A 102 -5.93 16.64 -11.91
CA TYR A 102 -7.21 16.97 -12.52
C TYR A 102 -7.98 18.03 -11.71
N LEU A 103 -8.04 17.89 -10.39
CA LEU A 103 -8.76 18.83 -9.52
C LEU A 103 -8.13 20.23 -9.48
N ARG A 104 -6.84 20.36 -9.78
CA ARG A 104 -6.17 21.67 -9.93
C ARG A 104 -6.62 22.44 -11.17
N ARG A 105 -7.17 21.77 -12.18
CA ARG A 105 -7.53 22.40 -13.47
C ARG A 105 -8.97 22.92 -13.54
N GLY A 106 -9.79 22.77 -12.48
CA GLY A 106 -11.17 23.27 -12.44
C GLY A 106 -12.06 22.67 -13.54
N SER A 107 -12.50 21.41 -13.38
CA SER A 107 -13.05 20.63 -14.50
C SER A 107 -14.41 19.97 -14.21
N ALA A 108 -14.98 19.36 -15.25
CA ALA A 108 -16.34 18.81 -15.34
C ALA A 108 -16.65 17.67 -14.34
N THR A 109 -17.94 17.42 -14.12
CA THR A 109 -18.45 16.46 -13.11
C THR A 109 -18.22 14.99 -13.46
N LEU A 110 -18.34 14.59 -14.73
CA LEU A 110 -18.24 13.18 -15.15
C LEU A 110 -16.83 12.59 -14.93
N PRO A 111 -15.73 13.20 -15.40
CA PRO A 111 -14.40 12.62 -15.19
C PRO A 111 -13.98 12.64 -13.71
N ARG A 112 -14.52 13.57 -12.92
CA ARG A 112 -14.36 13.59 -11.47
C ARG A 112 -14.94 12.35 -10.80
N LEU A 113 -16.15 11.93 -11.21
CA LEU A 113 -16.78 10.71 -10.68
C LEU A 113 -15.97 9.47 -11.05
N VAL A 114 -15.53 9.37 -12.31
CA VAL A 114 -14.70 8.25 -12.77
C VAL A 114 -13.41 8.14 -11.96
N LEU A 115 -12.70 9.26 -11.76
CA LEU A 115 -11.49 9.29 -10.94
C LEU A 115 -11.75 8.88 -9.49
N ALA A 116 -12.85 9.37 -8.89
CA ALA A 116 -13.23 8.99 -7.53
C ALA A 116 -13.48 7.48 -7.39
N LEU A 117 -14.13 6.85 -8.38
CA LEU A 117 -14.36 5.41 -8.41
C LEU A 117 -13.05 4.62 -8.58
N LEU A 118 -12.15 5.06 -9.45
CA LEU A 118 -10.84 4.43 -9.64
C LEU A 118 -9.97 4.52 -8.39
N VAL A 119 -9.98 5.67 -7.71
CA VAL A 119 -9.31 5.85 -6.41
C VAL A 119 -9.94 4.95 -5.36
N ALA A 120 -11.27 4.86 -5.27
CA ALA A 120 -11.93 3.98 -4.32
C ALA A 120 -11.57 2.50 -4.56
N ALA A 121 -11.62 2.04 -5.82
CA ALA A 121 -11.29 0.67 -6.17
C ALA A 121 -9.83 0.31 -5.83
N SER A 122 -8.88 1.18 -6.20
CA SER A 122 -7.47 0.96 -5.88
C SER A 122 -7.17 1.05 -4.37
N ALA A 123 -7.86 1.94 -3.64
CA ALA A 123 -7.74 2.05 -2.19
C ALA A 123 -8.24 0.80 -1.47
N ILE A 124 -9.41 0.28 -1.87
CA ILE A 124 -10.00 -0.97 -1.32
C ILE A 124 -9.10 -2.16 -1.63
N GLY A 125 -8.62 -2.28 -2.88
CA GLY A 125 -7.70 -3.35 -3.26
C GLY A 125 -6.39 -3.31 -2.47
N THR A 126 -5.80 -2.11 -2.31
CA THR A 126 -4.59 -1.89 -1.50
C THR A 126 -4.81 -2.27 -0.04
N ALA A 127 -5.89 -1.80 0.58
CA ALA A 127 -6.18 -2.11 1.98
C ALA A 127 -6.40 -3.60 2.19
N THR A 128 -7.17 -4.23 1.30
CA THR A 128 -7.46 -5.68 1.35
C THR A 128 -6.18 -6.49 1.24
N ILE A 129 -5.34 -6.22 0.25
CA ILE A 129 -4.13 -7.03 0.05
C ILE A 129 -3.11 -6.84 1.17
N VAL A 130 -3.00 -5.62 1.74
CA VAL A 130 -2.14 -5.36 2.90
C VAL A 130 -2.64 -6.14 4.13
N VAL A 131 -3.95 -6.18 4.38
CA VAL A 131 -4.54 -6.97 5.47
C VAL A 131 -4.29 -8.46 5.27
N LEU A 132 -4.54 -9.01 4.07
CA LEU A 132 -4.30 -10.43 3.77
C LEU A 132 -2.81 -10.81 3.90
N THR A 133 -1.92 -9.93 3.47
CA THR A 133 -0.47 -10.11 3.61
C THR A 133 -0.07 -10.10 5.09
N GLY A 134 -0.62 -9.16 5.88
CA GLY A 134 -0.37 -9.06 7.31
C GLY A 134 -0.88 -10.26 8.10
N ASP A 135 -2.14 -10.66 7.86
CA ASP A 135 -2.77 -11.82 8.50
C ASP A 135 -2.01 -13.13 8.20
N SER A 136 -1.70 -13.40 6.93
CA SER A 136 -0.90 -14.57 6.55
C SER A 136 0.51 -14.55 7.13
N GLY A 137 1.12 -13.37 7.28
CA GLY A 137 2.40 -13.20 7.98
C GLY A 137 2.29 -13.49 9.47
N ALA A 138 1.21 -13.03 10.11
CA ALA A 138 0.93 -13.34 11.51
C ALA A 138 0.68 -14.83 11.73
N GLN A 139 -0.09 -15.48 10.86
CA GLN A 139 -0.29 -16.94 10.91
C GLN A 139 1.01 -17.71 10.70
N ALA A 140 1.92 -17.24 9.84
CA ALA A 140 3.22 -17.88 9.63
C ALA A 140 4.10 -17.90 10.89
N VAL A 141 3.99 -16.89 11.75
CA VAL A 141 4.82 -16.75 12.97
C VAL A 141 4.11 -17.27 14.22
N TRP A 142 2.81 -16.98 14.36
CA TRP A 142 2.03 -17.21 15.57
C TRP A 142 0.81 -18.12 15.36
N GLY A 143 0.54 -18.55 14.14
CA GLY A 143 -0.52 -19.52 13.86
C GLY A 143 -0.17 -20.83 14.55
N SER A 144 -0.99 -21.23 15.52
CA SER A 144 -0.91 -22.56 16.14
C SER A 144 -0.91 -23.62 15.04
N LYS A 145 0.13 -24.47 15.03
CA LYS A 145 0.19 -25.66 14.21
C LYS A 145 -0.90 -26.65 14.59
#